data_AF-A0A8S3V2Q9-F1
#
_entry.id   AF-A0A8S3V2Q9-F1
#
_cell.length_a   1.000
_cell.length_b   1.000
_cell.length_c   1.000
_cell.angle_alpha   90.00
_cell.angle_beta   90.00
_cell.angle_gamma   90.00
#
_symmetry.space_group_name_H-M   'P 1'
#
loop_
_entity.id
_entity.type
_entity.pdbx_description
1 polymer ?
#
loop_
_entity_poly.entity_id
_entity_poly.type
_entity_poly.pdbx_seq_one_letter_code
_entity_poly.pdbx_strand_id
1 'polypeptide(L)'
;MKERVLDLQCRSMKNNLVFTGLYNVRDENTEELLRCFLYNELGIDYKIEFGNVHRFGRYQGGGRPIVARFLYHCDLQYVLDNAYRLRNTRYGIKQQFPKEIEDRRRKLYPIMKEAKRNRKIATLVRDRLFIDNELYQNVTRYITMIFYTLAIIYFKRENYDRFKDYYYKGVEAEKKQLPSLPAWDTYSRKKARLHIKLLEGFSDRYLEGPK
;
A
#
# COMPACT_ATOMS: atom_id res chain seq x y z
N MET A 1 2.62 -11.52 19.98
CA MET A 1 3.57 -12.42 19.29
C MET A 1 3.85 -12.00 17.85
N LYS A 2 2.82 -11.75 17.01
CA LYS A 2 3.01 -11.33 15.60
C LYS A 2 3.82 -10.04 15.41
N GLU A 3 3.55 -9.00 16.21
CA GLU A 3 4.28 -7.73 16.09
C GLU A 3 5.77 -7.85 16.43
N ARG A 4 6.11 -8.64 17.46
CA ARG A 4 7.51 -8.89 17.84
C ARG A 4 8.26 -9.63 16.72
N VAL A 5 7.62 -10.60 16.08
CA VAL A 5 8.20 -11.30 14.91
C VAL A 5 8.39 -10.34 13.75
N LEU A 6 7.40 -9.47 13.49
CA LEU A 6 7.48 -8.49 12.42
C LEU A 6 8.62 -7.48 12.64
N ASP A 7 8.79 -7.00 13.87
CA ASP A 7 9.88 -6.09 14.24
C ASP A 7 11.25 -6.75 14.06
N LEU A 8 11.41 -8.01 14.50
CA LEU A 8 12.63 -8.78 14.27
C LEU A 8 12.94 -8.96 12.78
N GLN A 9 11.92 -9.26 11.95
CA GLN A 9 12.08 -9.35 10.51
C GLN A 9 12.50 -8.00 9.89
N CYS A 10 11.92 -6.89 10.33
CA CYS A 10 12.31 -5.56 9.87
C CYS A 10 13.77 -5.24 10.22
N ARG A 11 14.21 -5.57 11.44
CA ARG A 11 15.61 -5.38 11.87
C ARG A 11 16.57 -6.24 11.04
N SER A 12 16.21 -7.49 10.78
CA SER A 12 17.01 -8.42 9.98
C SER A 12 17.15 -7.96 8.52
N MET A 13 16.10 -7.39 7.94
CA MET A 13 16.06 -6.93 6.54
C MET A 13 16.51 -5.48 6.34
N LYS A 14 16.86 -4.76 7.42
CA LYS A 14 17.17 -3.32 7.38
C LYS A 14 18.25 -2.97 6.35
N ASN A 15 19.27 -3.81 6.23
CA ASN A 15 20.41 -3.56 5.34
C ASN A 15 20.26 -4.24 3.96
N ASN A 16 19.03 -4.53 3.54
CA ASN A 16 18.77 -5.21 2.28
C ASN A 16 18.13 -4.27 1.26
N LEU A 17 18.68 -4.24 0.05
CA LEU A 17 18.04 -3.60 -1.11
C LEU A 17 17.55 -4.65 -2.09
N VAL A 18 16.44 -4.31 -2.73
CA VAL A 18 15.81 -5.06 -3.81
C VAL A 18 16.01 -4.30 -5.12
N PHE A 19 16.61 -4.98 -6.09
CA PHE A 19 16.85 -4.49 -7.43
C PHE A 19 15.89 -5.18 -8.41
N THR A 20 15.16 -4.38 -9.19
CA THR A 20 14.18 -4.84 -10.18
C THR A 20 14.56 -4.37 -11.58
N GLY A 21 14.15 -5.10 -12.62
CA GLY A 21 14.42 -4.75 -14.02
C GLY A 21 15.68 -5.40 -14.63
N LEU A 22 16.37 -6.23 -13.84
CA LEU A 22 17.53 -7.02 -14.29
C LEU A 22 17.06 -8.37 -14.86
N TYR A 23 17.35 -8.67 -16.13
CA TYR A 23 17.01 -9.94 -16.77
C TYR A 23 17.71 -11.12 -16.11
N ASN A 24 17.08 -12.30 -16.12
CA ASN A 24 17.73 -13.53 -15.65
C ASN A 24 18.66 -14.03 -16.75
N VAL A 25 19.90 -14.31 -16.38
CA VAL A 25 20.86 -15.00 -17.24
C VAL A 25 21.08 -16.40 -16.66
N ARG A 26 21.26 -17.41 -17.53
CA ARG A 26 21.58 -18.77 -17.06
C ARG A 26 22.98 -18.76 -16.42
N ASP A 27 23.12 -19.46 -15.31
CA ASP A 27 24.39 -19.61 -14.57
C ASP A 27 25.07 -18.28 -14.23
N GLU A 28 24.26 -17.27 -13.95
CA GLU A 28 24.76 -15.93 -13.69
C GLU A 28 25.39 -15.80 -12.30
N ASN A 29 26.48 -15.03 -12.23
CA ASN A 29 26.96 -14.51 -10.97
C ASN A 29 26.14 -13.27 -10.61
N THR A 30 25.19 -13.43 -9.68
CA THR A 30 24.28 -12.34 -9.27
C THR A 30 25.00 -11.17 -8.61
N GLU A 31 26.12 -11.42 -7.94
CA GLU A 31 26.91 -10.35 -7.34
C GLU A 31 27.64 -9.54 -8.41
N GLU A 32 28.30 -10.22 -9.36
CA GLU A 32 29.00 -9.56 -10.46
C GLU A 32 28.04 -8.74 -11.33
N LEU A 33 26.87 -9.30 -11.63
CA LEU A 33 25.81 -8.60 -12.35
C LEU A 33 25.38 -7.32 -11.59
N LEU A 34 25.26 -7.40 -10.26
CA LEU A 34 24.90 -6.25 -9.44
C LEU A 34 26.02 -5.21 -9.42
N ARG A 35 27.29 -5.62 -9.32
CA ARG A 35 28.45 -4.71 -9.37
C ARG A 35 28.50 -3.96 -10.71
N CYS A 36 28.36 -4.69 -11.81
CA CYS A 36 28.25 -4.10 -13.15
C CYS A 36 27.09 -3.09 -13.23
N PHE A 37 25.93 -3.43 -12.67
CA PHE A 37 24.78 -2.54 -12.63
C PHE A 37 25.06 -1.25 -11.83
N LEU A 38 25.67 -1.35 -10.65
CA LEU A 38 25.99 -0.19 -9.82
C LEU A 38 27.02 0.73 -10.49
N TYR A 39 27.99 0.16 -11.21
CA TYR A 39 28.95 0.94 -11.98
C TYR A 39 28.28 1.63 -13.18
N ASN A 40 27.58 0.89 -14.03
CA ASN A 40 27.04 1.40 -15.29
C ASN A 40 25.87 2.38 -15.10
N GLU A 41 24.94 2.06 -14.19
CA GLU A 41 23.67 2.80 -14.06
C GLU A 41 23.73 3.86 -12.96
N LEU A 42 24.54 3.64 -11.92
CA LEU A 42 24.69 4.58 -10.81
C LEU A 42 26.04 5.30 -10.79
N GLY A 43 27.04 4.87 -11.56
CA GLY A 43 28.37 5.48 -11.57
C GLY A 43 29.14 5.25 -10.27
N ILE A 44 28.89 4.14 -9.58
CA ILE A 44 29.56 3.79 -8.33
C ILE A 44 30.80 2.95 -8.67
N ASP A 45 31.97 3.54 -8.52
CA ASP A 45 33.26 2.97 -8.92
C ASP A 45 34.04 2.32 -7.77
N TYR A 46 33.63 2.55 -6.51
CA TYR A 46 34.27 1.95 -5.35
C TYR A 46 33.65 0.59 -4.97
N LYS A 47 34.46 -0.21 -4.26
CA LYS A 47 34.06 -1.55 -3.84
C LYS A 47 33.08 -1.50 -2.68
N ILE A 48 31.84 -1.89 -2.93
CA ILE A 48 30.84 -2.17 -1.90
C ILE A 48 30.95 -3.63 -1.45
N GLU A 49 30.88 -3.87 -0.14
CA GLU A 49 30.90 -5.20 0.44
C GLU A 49 29.47 -5.72 0.70
N PHE A 50 29.19 -6.90 0.13
CA PHE A 50 27.91 -7.58 0.26
C PHE A 50 28.03 -8.81 1.17
N GLY A 51 26.96 -9.13 1.89
CA GLY A 51 26.86 -10.40 2.64
C GLY A 51 26.32 -11.52 1.77
N ASN A 52 25.07 -11.39 1.31
CA ASN A 52 24.44 -12.36 0.41
C ASN A 52 23.75 -11.60 -0.73
N VAL A 53 23.98 -12.03 -1.96
CA VAL A 53 23.30 -11.53 -3.16
C VAL A 53 22.66 -12.71 -3.87
N HIS A 54 21.35 -12.65 -4.08
CA HIS A 54 20.62 -13.73 -4.74
C HIS A 54 19.31 -13.23 -5.34
N ARG A 55 18.77 -13.97 -6.30
CA ARG A 55 17.41 -13.72 -6.81
C ARG A 55 16.36 -14.26 -5.87
N PHE A 56 15.24 -13.54 -5.74
CA PHE A 56 14.11 -13.97 -4.91
C PHE A 56 12.76 -13.82 -5.65
N GLY A 57 11.70 -14.41 -5.08
CA GLY A 57 10.35 -14.40 -5.65
C GLY A 57 10.13 -15.49 -6.70
N ARG A 58 8.92 -15.64 -7.26
CA ARG A 58 8.65 -16.65 -8.30
C ARG A 58 8.97 -16.10 -9.68
N TYR A 59 9.40 -16.96 -10.60
CA TYR A 59 9.55 -16.56 -12.01
C TYR A 59 8.16 -16.29 -12.61
N GLN A 60 7.96 -15.10 -13.18
CA GLN A 60 6.69 -14.66 -13.77
C GLN A 60 6.90 -14.11 -15.18
N GLY A 61 7.73 -14.77 -15.99
CA GLY A 61 7.99 -14.36 -17.38
C GLY A 61 8.90 -13.13 -17.52
N GLY A 62 9.60 -12.75 -16.45
CA GLY A 62 10.55 -11.64 -16.43
C GLY A 62 11.71 -11.87 -15.45
N GLY A 63 12.63 -10.92 -15.39
CA GLY A 63 13.76 -10.94 -14.46
C GLY A 63 13.30 -11.00 -13.01
N ARG A 64 13.67 -12.05 -12.27
CA ARG A 64 13.36 -12.17 -10.83
C ARG A 64 14.17 -11.10 -10.10
N PRO A 65 13.58 -10.33 -9.17
CA PRO A 65 14.33 -9.31 -8.46
C PRO A 65 15.54 -9.88 -7.72
N ILE A 66 16.62 -9.10 -7.63
CA ILE A 66 17.82 -9.43 -6.84
C ILE A 66 17.68 -8.78 -5.47
N VAL A 67 17.95 -9.53 -4.40
CA VAL A 67 18.17 -8.98 -3.06
C VAL A 67 19.65 -9.02 -2.77
N ALA A 68 20.19 -7.88 -2.35
CA ALA A 68 21.53 -7.78 -1.83
C ALA A 68 21.51 -7.28 -0.40
N ARG A 69 22.18 -8.01 0.49
CA ARG A 69 22.46 -7.57 1.85
C ARG A 69 23.77 -6.80 1.86
N PHE A 70 23.71 -5.53 2.25
CA PHE A 70 24.87 -4.67 2.43
C PHE A 70 25.48 -4.93 3.81
N LEU A 71 26.81 -4.98 3.88
CA LEU A 71 27.49 -5.06 5.18
C LEU A 71 27.43 -3.72 5.92
N TYR A 72 27.65 -2.63 5.19
CA TYR A 72 27.64 -1.28 5.74
C TYR A 72 26.39 -0.50 5.34
N HIS A 73 25.76 0.11 6.35
CA HIS A 73 24.56 0.93 6.12
C HIS A 73 24.86 2.22 5.32
N CYS A 74 26.08 2.75 5.42
CA CYS A 74 26.51 3.92 4.64
C CYS A 74 26.48 3.63 3.13
N ASP A 75 26.94 2.45 2.70
CA ASP A 75 26.91 2.06 1.28
C ASP A 75 25.49 1.88 0.77
N LEU A 76 24.62 1.27 1.60
CA LEU A 76 23.21 1.16 1.28
C LEU A 76 22.58 2.53 1.07
N GLN A 77 22.86 3.48 1.97
CA GLN A 77 22.34 4.84 1.88
C GLN A 77 22.88 5.54 0.63
N TYR A 78 24.17 5.41 0.35
CA TYR A 78 24.79 5.97 -0.85
C TYR A 78 24.15 5.47 -2.15
N VAL A 79 23.84 4.16 -2.23
CA VAL A 79 23.11 3.57 -3.37
C VAL A 79 21.69 4.14 -3.47
N LEU A 80 20.98 4.30 -2.35
CA LEU A 80 19.63 4.89 -2.34
C LEU A 80 19.65 6.37 -2.76
N ASP A 81 20.65 7.13 -2.31
CA ASP A 81 20.81 8.54 -2.62
C ASP A 81 21.13 8.76 -4.11
N ASN A 82 21.74 7.78 -4.78
CA ASN A 82 21.99 7.80 -6.23
C ASN A 82 20.85 7.18 -7.06
N ALA A 83 19.85 6.56 -6.44
CA ALA A 83 18.77 5.87 -7.16
C ALA A 83 17.91 6.81 -8.04
N TYR A 84 17.97 8.14 -7.82
CA TYR A 84 17.31 9.11 -8.70
C TYR A 84 17.82 9.07 -10.14
N ARG A 85 19.06 8.60 -10.37
CA ARG A 85 19.65 8.44 -11.72
C ARG A 85 18.90 7.43 -12.57
N LEU A 86 18.21 6.48 -11.93
CA LEU A 86 17.40 5.46 -12.60
C LEU A 86 16.03 5.96 -13.06
N ARG A 87 15.71 7.25 -12.86
CA ARG A 87 14.43 7.82 -13.28
C ARG A 87 14.28 7.66 -14.80
N ASN A 88 13.09 7.24 -15.23
CA ASN A 88 12.76 6.93 -16.63
C ASN A 88 13.48 5.70 -17.22
N THR A 89 14.18 4.92 -16.41
CA THR A 89 14.68 3.60 -16.82
C THR A 89 13.70 2.50 -16.43
N ARG A 90 13.97 1.26 -16.87
CA ARG A 90 13.23 0.07 -16.42
C ARG A 90 13.64 -0.40 -15.02
N TYR A 91 14.73 0.13 -14.49
CA TYR A 91 15.32 -0.34 -13.25
C TYR A 91 14.66 0.28 -12.04
N GLY A 92 14.68 -0.45 -10.92
CA GLY A 92 14.14 0.03 -9.66
C GLY A 92 14.98 -0.45 -8.50
N ILE A 93 15.22 0.45 -7.55
CA ILE A 93 15.88 0.14 -6.27
C ILE A 93 14.90 0.50 -5.16
N LYS A 94 14.72 -0.42 -4.21
CA LYS A 94 13.91 -0.18 -3.01
C LYS A 94 14.45 -0.97 -1.83
N GLN A 95 14.18 -0.50 -0.62
CA GLN A 95 14.45 -1.27 0.60
C GLN A 95 13.58 -2.53 0.64
N GLN A 96 14.12 -3.61 1.20
CA GLN A 96 13.36 -4.82 1.45
C GLN A 96 12.52 -4.66 2.71
N PHE A 97 11.24 -5.04 2.62
CA PHE A 97 10.36 -5.12 3.79
C PHE A 97 9.72 -6.51 3.91
N PRO A 98 9.35 -6.92 5.14
CA PRO A 98 8.54 -8.11 5.33
C PRO A 98 7.23 -8.02 4.55
N LYS A 99 6.70 -9.17 4.14
CA LYS A 99 5.49 -9.27 3.30
C LYS A 99 4.31 -8.47 3.86
N GLU A 100 4.10 -8.52 5.18
CA GLU A 100 3.01 -7.81 5.83
C GLU A 100 3.13 -6.28 5.67
N ILE A 101 4.35 -5.74 5.78
CA ILE A 101 4.62 -4.31 5.55
C ILE A 101 4.43 -3.96 4.07
N GLU A 102 4.96 -4.78 3.15
CA GLU A 102 4.73 -4.60 1.71
C GLU A 102 3.24 -4.61 1.34
N ASP A 103 2.44 -5.49 1.95
CA ASP A 103 1.00 -5.57 1.71
C ASP A 103 0.26 -4.32 2.25
N ARG A 104 0.71 -3.75 3.38
CA ARG A 104 0.21 -2.44 3.87
C ARG A 104 0.61 -1.31 2.92
N ARG A 105 1.89 -1.23 2.51
CA ARG A 105 2.41 -0.23 1.56
C ARG A 105 1.68 -0.29 0.21
N ARG A 106 1.32 -1.49 -0.26
CA ARG A 106 0.59 -1.68 -1.52
C ARG A 106 -0.74 -0.95 -1.55
N LYS A 107 -1.45 -0.89 -0.42
CA LYS A 107 -2.72 -0.15 -0.29
C LYS A 107 -2.50 1.37 -0.34
N LEU A 108 -1.30 1.83 0.03
CA LEU A 108 -0.93 3.25 0.10
C LEU A 108 -0.34 3.78 -1.21
N TYR A 109 0.21 2.92 -2.09
CA TYR A 109 0.80 3.35 -3.36
C TYR A 109 -0.16 4.14 -4.28
N PRO A 110 -1.44 3.74 -4.46
CA PRO A 110 -2.38 4.51 -5.27
C PRO A 110 -2.61 5.92 -4.71
N ILE A 111 -2.80 6.01 -3.39
CA ILE A 111 -3.05 7.26 -2.66
C ILE A 111 -1.83 8.18 -2.75
N MET A 112 -0.62 7.63 -2.54
CA MET A 112 0.63 8.37 -2.69
C MET A 112 0.80 8.89 -4.13
N LYS A 113 0.50 8.08 -5.15
CA LYS A 113 0.59 8.49 -6.56
C LYS A 113 -0.41 9.59 -6.90
N GLU A 114 -1.60 9.55 -6.33
CA GLU A 114 -2.61 10.60 -6.45
C GLU A 114 -2.17 11.90 -5.77
N ALA A 115 -1.69 11.84 -4.53
CA ALA A 115 -1.16 13.00 -3.82
C ALA A 115 -0.01 13.68 -4.61
N LYS A 116 0.93 12.90 -5.15
CA LYS A 116 2.01 13.42 -6.00
C LYS A 116 1.51 14.05 -7.30
N ARG A 117 0.47 13.48 -7.93
CA ARG A 117 -0.19 14.09 -9.11
C ARG A 117 -0.82 15.45 -8.76
N ASN A 118 -1.36 15.58 -7.55
CA ASN A 118 -1.91 16.81 -7.02
C ASN A 118 -0.83 17.77 -6.46
N ARG A 119 0.45 17.56 -6.81
CA ARG A 119 1.61 18.37 -6.37
C ARG A 119 1.80 18.44 -4.85
N LYS A 120 1.25 17.49 -4.09
CA LYS A 120 1.48 17.36 -2.64
C LYS A 120 2.77 16.61 -2.33
N ILE A 121 3.36 16.89 -1.18
CA ILE A 121 4.55 16.19 -0.70
C ILE A 121 4.11 14.89 -0.05
N ALA A 122 4.30 13.76 -0.72
CA ALA A 122 3.89 12.45 -0.22
C ALA A 122 5.09 11.51 0.01
N THR A 123 5.29 11.10 1.27
CA THR A 123 6.42 10.28 1.72
C THR A 123 5.94 9.05 2.48
N LEU A 124 6.48 7.88 2.15
CA LEU A 124 6.11 6.60 2.76
C LEU A 124 7.24 6.10 3.67
N VAL A 125 7.03 6.14 4.98
CA VAL A 125 7.99 5.73 6.00
C VAL A 125 7.52 4.42 6.64
N ARG A 126 8.29 3.34 6.46
CA ARG A 126 7.90 1.95 6.82
C ARG A 126 6.55 1.58 6.19
N ASP A 127 5.46 1.60 6.96
CA ASP A 127 4.09 1.30 6.54
C ASP A 127 3.13 2.49 6.66
N ARG A 128 3.65 3.69 6.94
CA ARG A 128 2.86 4.92 7.15
C ARG A 128 3.11 5.92 6.03
N LEU A 129 2.02 6.44 5.45
CA LEU A 129 2.05 7.48 4.43
C LEU A 129 1.89 8.84 5.11
N PHE A 130 2.76 9.79 4.78
CA PHE A 130 2.66 11.19 5.17
C PHE A 130 2.35 12.01 3.92
N ILE A 131 1.38 12.92 4.00
CA ILE A 131 1.01 13.86 2.94
C ILE A 131 1.11 15.26 3.54
N ASP A 132 1.92 16.12 2.94
CA ASP A 132 2.20 17.48 3.42
C ASP A 132 2.63 17.49 4.90
N ASN A 133 3.48 16.54 5.27
CA ASN A 133 3.97 16.25 6.63
C ASN A 133 2.92 15.75 7.64
N GLU A 134 1.67 15.54 7.23
CA GLU A 134 0.64 14.96 8.10
C GLU A 134 0.49 13.47 7.86
N LEU A 135 0.30 12.70 8.94
CA LEU A 135 0.06 11.27 8.86
C LEU A 135 -1.28 11.01 8.17
N TYR A 136 -1.27 10.34 7.02
CA TYR A 136 -2.47 9.88 6.35
C TYR A 136 -3.18 8.83 7.22
N GLN A 137 -4.26 9.23 7.87
CA GLN A 137 -5.15 8.33 8.58
C GLN A 137 -6.20 7.80 7.59
N ASN A 138 -6.43 6.49 7.59
CA ASN A 138 -7.50 5.90 6.79
C ASN A 138 -8.85 6.19 7.47
N VAL A 139 -9.37 7.41 7.27
CA VAL A 139 -10.59 7.93 7.94
C VAL A 139 -11.85 7.15 7.53
N THR A 140 -11.76 6.31 6.50
CA THR A 140 -12.88 5.50 5.97
C THR A 140 -13.60 4.72 7.07
N ARG A 141 -12.90 4.19 8.09
CA ARG A 141 -13.54 3.38 9.13
C ARG A 141 -14.42 4.18 10.09
N TYR A 142 -14.01 5.41 10.41
CA TYR A 142 -14.75 6.29 11.33
C TYR A 142 -15.94 6.95 10.64
N ILE A 143 -15.77 7.38 9.39
CA ILE A 143 -16.85 7.97 8.59
C ILE A 143 -17.97 6.94 8.39
N THR A 144 -17.62 5.69 8.03
CA THR A 144 -18.64 4.63 7.88
C THR A 144 -19.33 4.31 9.20
N MET A 145 -18.62 4.30 10.34
CA MET A 145 -19.24 4.12 11.67
C MET A 145 -20.17 5.29 12.02
N ILE A 146 -19.74 6.54 11.83
CA ILE A 146 -20.56 7.72 12.09
C ILE A 146 -21.82 7.68 11.23
N PHE A 147 -21.71 7.32 9.94
CA PHE A 147 -22.88 7.15 9.08
C PHE A 147 -23.80 6.01 9.53
N TYR A 148 -23.26 4.86 9.97
CA TYR A 148 -24.08 3.78 10.55
C TYR A 148 -24.79 4.23 11.83
N THR A 149 -24.10 4.97 12.69
CA THR A 149 -24.64 5.45 13.97
C THR A 149 -25.71 6.53 13.74
N LEU A 150 -25.46 7.48 12.83
CA LEU A 150 -26.43 8.48 12.41
C LEU A 150 -27.62 7.84 11.69
N ALA A 151 -27.40 6.83 10.84
CA ALA A 151 -28.48 6.08 10.20
C ALA A 151 -29.35 5.36 11.23
N ILE A 152 -28.77 4.74 12.27
CA ILE A 152 -29.51 4.10 13.38
C ILE A 152 -30.31 5.13 14.19
N ILE A 153 -29.74 6.31 14.46
CA ILE A 153 -30.43 7.40 15.17
C ILE A 153 -31.58 7.97 14.33
N TYR A 154 -31.37 8.18 13.02
CA TYR A 154 -32.39 8.67 12.09
C TYR A 154 -33.47 7.63 11.76
N PHE A 155 -33.16 6.32 11.84
CA PHE A 155 -34.14 5.24 11.66
C PHE A 155 -35.28 5.28 12.70
N LYS A 156 -35.07 5.95 13.85
CA LYS A 156 -36.11 6.17 14.86
C LYS A 156 -37.09 7.31 14.55
N ARG A 157 -36.94 8.06 13.45
CA ARG A 157 -37.87 9.16 13.08
C ARG A 157 -38.04 9.31 11.56
N GLU A 158 -39.06 8.65 11.00
CA GLU A 158 -39.91 9.03 9.84
C GLU A 158 -39.31 9.82 8.63
N ASN A 159 -38.01 9.77 8.32
CA ASN A 159 -37.43 10.62 7.26
C ASN A 159 -36.38 9.94 6.39
N TYR A 160 -36.58 8.65 6.06
CA TYR A 160 -35.67 7.89 5.19
C TYR A 160 -35.52 8.52 3.79
N ASP A 161 -36.63 8.94 3.17
CA ASP A 161 -36.61 9.47 1.80
C ASP A 161 -35.89 10.82 1.68
N ARG A 162 -35.98 11.65 2.72
CA ARG A 162 -35.30 12.95 2.78
C ARG A 162 -33.79 12.80 2.97
N PHE A 163 -33.36 11.82 3.77
CA PHE A 163 -31.95 11.47 3.92
C PHE A 163 -31.38 10.90 2.62
N LYS A 164 -32.15 10.04 1.94
CA LYS A 164 -31.77 9.46 0.65
C LYS A 164 -31.50 10.55 -0.39
N ASP A 165 -32.40 11.52 -0.52
CA ASP A 165 -32.23 12.68 -1.41
C ASP A 165 -31.01 13.54 -1.05
N TYR A 166 -30.80 13.84 0.24
CA TYR A 166 -29.62 14.61 0.70
C TYR A 166 -28.30 13.87 0.49
N TYR A 167 -28.27 12.55 0.74
CA TYR A 167 -27.11 11.69 0.53
C TYR A 167 -26.75 11.60 -0.97
N TYR A 168 -27.71 11.37 -1.86
CA TYR A 168 -27.43 11.32 -3.30
C TYR A 168 -27.03 12.69 -3.86
N LYS A 169 -27.59 13.79 -3.37
CA LYS A 169 -27.17 15.15 -3.72
C LYS A 169 -25.76 15.49 -3.22
N GLY A 170 -25.39 15.09 -2.00
CA GLY A 170 -24.05 15.27 -1.44
C GLY A 170 -22.99 14.44 -2.17
N VAL A 171 -23.31 13.17 -2.48
CA VAL A 171 -22.43 12.29 -3.26
C VAL A 171 -22.29 12.77 -4.71
N GLU A 172 -23.32 13.37 -5.32
CA GLU A 172 -23.20 14.00 -6.64
C GLU A 172 -22.38 15.29 -6.62
N ALA A 173 -22.45 16.07 -5.55
CA ALA A 173 -21.61 17.26 -5.35
C ALA A 173 -20.13 16.88 -5.16
N GLU A 174 -19.82 15.84 -4.37
CA GLU A 174 -18.45 15.32 -4.24
C GLU A 174 -17.95 14.60 -5.50
N LYS A 175 -18.82 13.93 -6.27
CA LYS A 175 -18.49 13.36 -7.58
C LYS A 175 -18.11 14.41 -8.63
N LYS A 176 -18.57 15.66 -8.49
CA LYS A 176 -18.14 16.78 -9.36
C LYS A 176 -16.73 17.30 -9.03
N GLN A 177 -16.17 16.96 -7.86
CA GLN A 177 -14.82 17.37 -7.43
C GLN A 177 -13.80 16.23 -7.32
N LEU A 178 -14.21 14.96 -7.42
CA LEU A 178 -13.29 13.81 -7.49
C LEU A 178 -13.18 13.27 -8.92
N PRO A 179 -11.97 12.88 -9.40
CA PRO A 179 -11.83 12.16 -10.65
C PRO A 179 -12.53 10.80 -10.58
N SER A 180 -13.17 10.41 -11.70
CA SER A 180 -14.04 9.24 -11.84
C SER A 180 -13.52 7.97 -11.14
N LEU A 181 -14.23 7.52 -10.09
CA LEU A 181 -14.00 6.24 -9.42
C LEU A 181 -14.49 5.07 -10.31
N PRO A 182 -13.75 3.95 -10.38
CA PRO A 182 -14.18 2.78 -11.16
C PRO A 182 -15.40 2.10 -10.53
N ALA A 183 -16.26 1.56 -11.39
CA ALA A 183 -17.59 1.03 -11.07
C ALA A 183 -17.59 0.03 -9.91
N TRP A 184 -18.56 0.20 -9.00
CA TRP A 184 -18.81 -0.61 -7.82
C TRP A 184 -18.83 -2.13 -8.11
N ASP A 185 -17.76 -2.82 -7.70
CA ASP A 185 -17.60 -4.28 -7.77
C ASP A 185 -18.68 -5.01 -6.94
N THR A 186 -19.23 -6.06 -7.55
CA THR A 186 -20.12 -7.11 -7.03
C THR A 186 -19.82 -7.59 -5.60
N TYR A 187 -18.56 -7.59 -5.16
CA TYR A 187 -18.14 -7.87 -3.77
C TYR A 187 -18.79 -6.92 -2.76
N SER A 188 -18.87 -5.64 -3.10
CA SER A 188 -19.50 -4.61 -2.28
C SER A 188 -21.03 -4.80 -2.21
N ARG A 189 -21.64 -5.30 -3.30
CA ARG A 189 -23.09 -5.64 -3.34
C ARG A 189 -23.42 -6.85 -2.47
N LYS A 190 -22.58 -7.90 -2.48
CA LYS A 190 -22.77 -9.07 -1.60
C LYS A 190 -22.65 -8.69 -0.13
N LYS A 191 -21.68 -7.84 0.22
CA LYS A 191 -21.48 -7.38 1.60
C LYS A 191 -22.62 -6.49 2.09
N ALA A 192 -23.13 -5.60 1.23
CA ALA A 192 -24.31 -4.80 1.52
C ALA A 192 -25.58 -5.66 1.70
N ARG A 193 -25.81 -6.65 0.82
CA ARG A 193 -26.95 -7.59 0.95
C ARG A 193 -26.89 -8.44 2.21
N LEU A 194 -25.70 -8.88 2.61
CA LEU A 194 -25.52 -9.64 3.85
C LEU A 194 -25.81 -8.78 5.08
N HIS A 195 -25.45 -7.50 5.05
CA HIS A 195 -25.75 -6.54 6.12
C HIS A 195 -27.24 -6.21 6.20
N ILE A 196 -27.93 -6.07 5.06
CA ILE A 196 -29.37 -5.87 5.00
C ILE A 196 -30.12 -7.07 5.61
N LYS A 197 -29.75 -8.31 5.23
CA LYS A 197 -30.32 -9.53 5.85
C LYS A 197 -30.06 -9.63 7.35
N LEU A 198 -28.89 -9.19 7.81
CA LEU A 198 -28.55 -9.17 9.24
C LEU A 198 -29.38 -8.14 10.02
N LEU A 199 -29.73 -7.02 9.39
CA LEU A 199 -30.58 -5.97 9.97
C LEU A 199 -32.06 -6.37 9.97
N GLU A 200 -32.55 -7.03 8.90
CA GLU A 200 -33.90 -7.61 8.83
C GLU A 200 -34.09 -8.69 9.92
N GLY A 201 -33.14 -9.61 10.06
CA GLY A 201 -33.16 -10.62 11.14
C GLY A 201 -32.84 -10.09 12.54
N PHE A 202 -32.48 -8.81 12.68
CA PHE A 202 -32.37 -8.12 13.97
C PHE A 202 -33.68 -7.42 14.34
N SER A 203 -34.43 -6.93 13.34
CA SER A 203 -35.77 -6.36 13.50
C SER A 203 -36.77 -7.43 13.99
N ASP A 204 -36.75 -8.62 13.39
CA ASP A 204 -37.73 -9.67 13.71
C ASP A 204 -37.55 -10.26 15.12
N ARG A 205 -36.32 -10.29 15.65
CA ARG A 205 -36.01 -10.85 16.98
C ARG A 205 -36.33 -9.93 18.16
N TYR A 206 -36.64 -8.66 17.91
CA TYR A 206 -36.95 -7.67 18.95
C TYR A 206 -38.37 -7.09 18.86
N LEU A 207 -39.18 -7.56 17.90
CA LEU A 207 -40.60 -7.17 17.75
C LEU A 207 -41.59 -8.20 18.28
N GLU A 208 -41.19 -9.45 18.53
CA GLU A 208 -41.98 -10.40 19.32
C GLU A 208 -41.46 -10.40 20.77
N GLY A 209 -42.10 -9.61 21.62
CA GLY A 209 -41.88 -9.65 23.07
C GLY A 209 -42.28 -11.02 23.67
N PRO A 210 -41.83 -11.34 24.90
CA PRO A 210 -42.23 -12.58 25.55
C PRO A 210 -43.76 -12.62 25.73
N LYS A 211 -44.39 -13.74 25.38
CA LYS A 211 -45.81 -14.02 25.65
C LYS A 211 -46.07 -14.11 27.14
#